data_AF-X0WF75-F1
#
_entry.id   AF-X0WF75-F1
#
_cell.length_a   1.000
_cell.length_b   1.000
_cell.length_c   1.000
_cell.angle_alpha   90.00
_cell.angle_beta   90.00
_cell.angle_gamma   90.00
#
_symmetry.space_group_name_H-M   'P 1'
#
loop_
_entity.id
_entity.type
_entity.pdbx_description
1 polymer ?
#
loop_
_entity_poly.entity_id
_entity_poly.type
_entity_poly.pdbx_seq_one_letter_code
_entity_poly.pdbx_strand_id
1 'polypeptide(L)'
;MREVVEQPRRSARVSVIWSGVLYTPFFLAALAGAGVLIRSLADDFEGGTAVGVVIVGVVALLTGYQTIQALRDLFTKPVETRGVVERKWSRSDFFVARSHYVMVKRNVFHIEPFEFVEVE
;
A
#
# COMPACT_ATOMS: atom_id res chain seq x y z
N MET A 1 35.88 -7.10 -7.07
CA MET A 1 35.21 -7.87 -6.00
C MET A 1 33.95 -7.06 -5.66
N ARG A 2 32.77 -7.45 -6.17
CA ARG A 2 31.54 -6.66 -6.01
C ARG A 2 31.03 -6.86 -4.59
N GLU A 3 30.86 -5.79 -3.84
CA GLU A 3 30.15 -5.82 -2.56
C GLU A 3 28.72 -6.28 -2.84
N VAL A 4 28.35 -7.42 -2.25
CA VAL A 4 26.94 -7.79 -2.13
C VAL A 4 26.40 -6.83 -1.09
N VAL A 5 25.69 -5.79 -1.54
CA VAL A 5 24.93 -4.91 -0.65
C VAL A 5 23.84 -5.79 -0.02
N GLU A 6 24.14 -6.36 1.13
CA GLU A 6 23.21 -7.13 1.93
C GLU A 6 22.22 -6.14 2.54
N GLN A 7 21.14 -5.87 1.80
CA GLN A 7 20.09 -5.02 2.32
C GLN A 7 19.60 -5.59 3.66
N PRO A 8 19.38 -4.75 4.68
CA PRO A 8 18.76 -5.19 5.89
C PRO A 8 17.33 -5.61 5.54
N ARG A 9 17.09 -6.92 5.34
CA ARG A 9 15.78 -7.59 5.14
C ARG A 9 14.68 -7.11 6.12
N ARG A 10 15.08 -6.43 7.19
CA ARG A 10 14.26 -5.79 8.21
C ARG A 10 13.47 -4.57 7.69
N SER A 11 13.98 -3.74 6.77
CA SER A 11 13.29 -2.48 6.39
C SER A 11 12.02 -2.72 5.56
N ALA A 12 12.08 -3.65 4.59
CA ALA A 12 10.94 -3.95 3.70
C ALA A 12 9.74 -4.52 4.45
N ARG A 13 9.97 -5.43 5.41
CA ARG A 13 8.89 -6.01 6.24
C ARG A 13 8.27 -4.98 7.19
N VAL A 14 9.10 -4.11 7.75
CA VAL A 14 8.65 -3.05 8.67
C VAL A 14 7.75 -2.06 7.93
N SER A 15 8.07 -1.68 6.69
CA SER A 15 7.20 -0.82 5.86
C SER A 15 5.81 -1.42 5.61
N VAL A 16 5.74 -2.72 5.29
CA VAL A 16 4.48 -3.46 5.08
C VAL A 16 3.66 -3.53 6.38
N ILE A 17 4.32 -3.81 7.51
CA ILE A 17 3.68 -3.84 8.83
C ILE A 17 3.13 -2.46 9.19
N TRP A 18 3.90 -1.39 9.00
CA TRP A 18 3.43 -0.03 9.28
C TRP A 18 2.23 0.37 8.42
N SER A 19 2.23 -0.01 7.15
CA SER A 19 1.08 0.19 6.27
C SER A 19 -0.14 -0.54 6.81
N GLY A 20 -0.02 -1.82 7.19
CA GLY A 20 -1.10 -2.58 7.80
C GLY A 20 -1.61 -1.97 9.11
N VAL A 21 -0.70 -1.59 10.01
CA VAL A 21 -1.02 -0.98 11.32
C VAL A 21 -1.71 0.38 11.15
N LEU A 22 -1.33 1.16 10.14
CA LEU A 22 -1.93 2.45 9.89
C LEU A 22 -3.32 2.31 9.25
N TYR A 23 -3.48 1.52 8.19
CA TYR A 23 -4.74 1.46 7.45
C TYR A 23 -5.83 0.65 8.14
N THR A 24 -5.48 -0.38 8.92
CA THR A 24 -6.47 -1.24 9.61
C THR A 24 -7.38 -0.47 10.59
N PRO A 25 -6.90 0.38 11.52
CA PRO A 25 -7.78 1.12 12.42
C PRO A 25 -8.66 2.14 11.67
N PHE A 26 -8.14 2.78 10.61
CA PHE A 26 -8.95 3.67 9.77
C PHE A 26 -10.06 2.92 9.04
N PHE A 27 -9.77 1.73 8.51
CA PHE A 27 -10.77 0.88 7.90
C PHE A 27 -11.85 0.44 8.90
N LEU A 28 -11.46 0.01 10.10
CA LEU A 28 -12.42 -0.36 11.15
C LEU A 28 -13.30 0.82 11.57
N ALA A 29 -12.73 2.02 11.71
CA ALA A 29 -13.47 3.23 12.02
C ALA A 29 -14.46 3.60 10.90
N ALA A 30 -14.02 3.53 9.64
CA ALA A 30 -14.88 3.78 8.48
C ALA A 30 -16.01 2.76 8.38
N LEU A 31 -15.74 1.48 8.65
CA LEU A 31 -16.72 0.41 8.65
C LEU A 31 -17.76 0.59 9.77
N ALA A 32 -17.31 0.93 10.98
CA ALA A 32 -18.19 1.22 12.11
C ALA A 32 -19.08 2.44 11.82
N GLY A 33 -18.50 3.52 11.29
CA GLY A 33 -19.23 4.72 10.89
C GLY A 33 -20.28 4.43 9.81
N ALA A 34 -19.92 3.65 8.79
CA ALA A 34 -20.87 3.21 7.76
C ALA A 34 -22.03 2.41 8.37
N GLY A 35 -21.74 1.47 9.29
CA GLY A 35 -22.77 0.68 9.96
C GLY A 35 -23.75 1.52 10.77
N VAL A 36 -23.26 2.52 11.51
CA VAL A 36 -24.11 3.47 12.26
C VAL A 36 -25.00 4.28 11.32
N LEU A 37 -24.43 4.82 10.23
CA LEU A 37 -25.19 5.61 9.26
C LEU A 37 -26.22 4.78 8.49
N ILE A 38 -25.90 3.54 8.12
CA ILE A 38 -26.85 2.62 7.49
C ILE A 38 -28.01 2.31 8.43
N ARG A 39 -27.72 2.06 9.73
CA ARG A 39 -28.77 1.86 10.73
C ARG A 39 -29.65 3.09 10.87
N SER A 40 -29.04 4.27 11.00
CA SER A 40 -29.77 5.53 11.08
C SER A 40 -30.65 5.78 9.86
N LEU A 41 -30.17 5.43 8.65
CA LEU A 41 -30.94 5.56 7.42
C LEU A 41 -32.12 4.60 7.34
N ALA A 42 -31.99 3.41 7.94
CA ALA A 42 -33.06 2.42 8.01
C ALA A 42 -34.13 2.79 9.05
N ASP A 43 -33.73 3.45 10.14
CA ASP A 43 -34.63 3.93 11.18
C ASP A 43 -35.38 5.21 10.75
N ASP A 44 -34.69 6.17 10.12
CA ASP A 44 -35.30 7.40 9.60
C ASP A 44 -34.60 7.89 8.32
N PHE A 45 -35.39 8.12 7.26
CA PHE A 45 -34.83 8.44 5.94
C PHE A 45 -34.55 9.94 5.79
N GLU A 46 -33.47 10.39 6.42
CA GLU A 46 -32.95 11.75 6.27
C GLU A 46 -31.96 11.85 5.10
N GLY A 47 -32.14 12.85 4.24
CA GLY A 47 -31.27 13.06 3.07
C GLY A 47 -29.79 13.28 3.42
N GLY A 48 -29.50 13.91 4.57
CA GLY A 48 -28.12 14.09 5.06
C GLY A 48 -27.43 12.75 5.39
N THR A 49 -28.19 11.81 5.97
CA THR A 49 -27.71 10.46 6.30
C THR A 49 -27.40 9.67 5.03
N ALA A 50 -28.23 9.79 3.99
CA ALA A 50 -27.98 9.14 2.70
C ALA A 50 -26.66 9.60 2.05
N VAL A 51 -26.39 10.91 2.08
CA VAL A 51 -25.11 11.46 1.58
C VAL A 51 -23.93 10.97 2.44
N GLY A 52 -24.10 10.94 3.77
CA GLY A 52 -23.10 10.42 4.69
C GLY A 52 -22.73 8.96 4.41
N VAL A 53 -23.72 8.08 4.17
CA VAL A 53 -23.50 6.67 3.82
C VAL A 53 -22.66 6.54 2.55
N VAL A 54 -22.93 7.35 1.52
CA VAL A 54 -22.16 7.30 0.27
C VAL A 54 -20.71 7.71 0.50
N ILE A 55 -20.47 8.84 1.18
CA ILE A 55 -19.12 9.35 1.42
C ILE A 55 -18.32 8.36 2.28
N VAL A 56 -18.88 7.95 3.42
CA VAL A 56 -18.20 7.01 4.34
C VAL A 56 -18.03 5.64 3.68
N GLY A 57 -18.99 5.21 2.86
CA GLY A 57 -18.89 3.99 2.06
C GLY A 57 -17.72 4.03 1.08
N VAL A 58 -17.52 5.13 0.34
CA VAL A 58 -16.35 5.29 -0.54
C VAL A 58 -15.05 5.26 0.25
N VAL A 59 -14.97 5.95 1.39
CA VAL A 59 -13.79 5.93 2.26
C VAL A 59 -13.52 4.52 2.80
N ALA A 60 -14.55 3.79 3.21
CA ALA A 60 -14.45 2.42 3.69
C ALA A 60 -13.95 1.46 2.59
N LEU A 61 -14.40 1.65 1.34
CA LEU A 61 -13.91 0.87 0.20
C LEU A 61 -12.44 1.13 -0.09
N LEU A 62 -12.03 2.41 -0.12
CA LEU A 62 -10.64 2.80 -0.40
C LEU A 62 -9.69 2.32 0.69
N THR A 63 -10.06 2.49 1.97
CA THR A 63 -9.26 2.03 3.10
C THR A 63 -9.26 0.50 3.20
N GLY A 64 -10.40 -0.15 2.96
CA GLY A 64 -10.52 -1.61 2.98
C GLY A 64 -9.66 -2.27 1.92
N TYR A 65 -9.58 -1.70 0.71
CA TYR A 65 -8.67 -2.18 -0.32
C TYR A 65 -7.20 -2.15 0.14
N GLN A 66 -6.76 -1.05 0.76
CA GLN A 66 -5.39 -0.92 1.26
C GLN A 66 -5.10 -1.90 2.41
N THR A 67 -6.07 -2.10 3.32
CA THR A 67 -5.96 -3.08 4.40
C THR A 67 -5.84 -4.51 3.87
N ILE A 68 -6.68 -4.89 2.89
CA ILE A 68 -6.64 -6.23 2.28
C ILE A 68 -5.29 -6.45 1.58
N GLN A 69 -4.78 -5.47 0.84
CA GLN A 69 -3.47 -5.56 0.22
C GLN A 69 -2.36 -5.75 1.25
N ALA A 70 -2.31 -4.92 2.29
CA ALA A 70 -1.30 -5.00 3.33
C ALA A 70 -1.32 -6.35 4.07
N LEU A 71 -2.53 -6.88 4.37
CA LEU A 71 -2.68 -8.21 4.97
C LEU A 71 -2.17 -9.31 4.04
N ARG A 72 -2.58 -9.27 2.76
CA ARG A 72 -2.14 -10.27 1.77
C ARG A 72 -0.62 -10.26 1.62
N ASP A 73 -0.01 -9.08 1.59
CA ASP A 73 1.44 -8.93 1.46
C ASP A 73 2.17 -9.43 2.72
N LEU A 74 1.58 -9.27 3.91
CA LEU A 74 2.13 -9.82 5.16
C LEU A 74 2.14 -11.36 5.18
N PHE A 75 1.15 -11.99 4.56
CA PHE A 75 1.06 -13.46 4.45
C PHE A 75 1.83 -14.04 3.25
N THR A 76 2.30 -13.20 2.32
CA THR A 76 3.03 -13.65 1.14
C THR A 76 4.50 -13.91 1.47
N LYS A 77 5.03 -15.06 1.03
CA LYS A 77 6.46 -15.37 1.24
C LYS A 77 7.32 -14.46 0.34
N PRO A 78 8.35 -13.80 0.88
CA PRO A 78 9.26 -12.99 0.06
C PRO A 78 9.99 -13.89 -0.93
N VAL A 79 10.04 -13.47 -2.20
CA VAL A 79 10.73 -14.18 -3.28
C VAL A 79 12.04 -13.45 -3.56
N GLU A 80 13.16 -14.12 -3.38
CA GLU A 80 14.47 -13.59 -3.79
C GLU A 80 14.69 -13.84 -5.27
N THR A 81 14.88 -12.77 -6.05
CA THR A 81 15.21 -12.86 -7.47
C THR A 81 16.64 -12.37 -7.69
N ARG A 82 17.53 -13.26 -8.17
CA ARG A 82 18.90 -12.89 -8.59
C ARG A 82 18.99 -12.90 -10.12
N GLY A 83 19.48 -11.80 -10.70
CA GLY A 83 19.64 -11.65 -12.14
C GLY A 83 20.28 -10.31 -12.50
N VAL A 84 20.51 -10.11 -13.80
CA VAL A 84 20.97 -8.83 -14.35
C VAL A 84 19.77 -7.89 -14.44
N VAL A 85 19.97 -6.60 -14.17
CA VAL A 85 18.93 -5.58 -14.36
C VAL A 85 18.70 -5.41 -15.86
N GLU A 86 17.48 -5.73 -16.30
CA GLU A 86 17.09 -5.63 -17.71
C GLU A 86 16.71 -4.20 -18.08
N ARG A 87 16.06 -3.49 -17.14
CA ARG A 87 15.54 -2.14 -17.37
C ARG A 87 15.42 -1.37 -16.06
N LYS A 88 15.70 -0.06 -16.11
CA LYS A 88 15.48 0.90 -15.02
C LYS A 88 14.63 2.07 -15.49
N TRP A 89 13.68 2.53 -14.67
CA TRP A 89 12.90 3.74 -14.93
C TRP A 89 12.47 4.41 -13.63
N SER A 90 12.15 5.70 -13.71
CA SER A 90 11.55 6.46 -12.62
C SER A 90 10.19 7.00 -13.04
N ARG A 91 9.26 7.04 -12.08
CA ARG A 91 7.93 7.63 -12.25
C ARG A 91 7.74 8.67 -11.15
N SER A 92 7.23 9.85 -11.51
CA SER A 92 6.78 10.82 -10.51
C SER A 92 5.40 10.40 -10.02
N ASP A 93 5.32 10.02 -8.74
CA ASP A 93 4.05 9.57 -8.14
C ASP A 93 3.30 10.74 -7.49
N PHE A 94 3.98 11.80 -7.05
CA PHE A 94 3.39 13.08 -6.61
C PHE A 94 4.39 14.24 -6.78
N PHE A 95 3.95 15.51 -6.64
CA PHE A 95 4.74 16.74 -6.88
C PHE A 95 6.15 16.77 -6.26
N VAL A 96 6.43 15.97 -5.22
CA VAL A 96 7.74 15.93 -4.54
C VAL A 96 8.37 14.52 -4.54
N ALA A 97 7.61 13.46 -4.78
CA ALA A 97 8.09 12.09 -4.64
C ALA A 97 8.27 11.40 -6.01
N ARG A 98 9.49 10.90 -6.27
CA ARG A 98 9.82 10.06 -7.42
C ARG A 98 10.01 8.62 -6.97
N SER A 99 9.26 7.71 -7.57
CA SER A 99 9.38 6.28 -7.38
C SER A 99 10.31 5.68 -8.42
N HIS A 100 11.21 4.81 -7.97
CA HIS A 100 12.25 4.20 -8.80
C HIS A 100 11.99 2.71 -8.94
N TYR A 101 12.05 2.22 -10.18
CA TYR A 101 11.74 0.83 -10.50
C TYR A 101 12.85 0.18 -11.30
N VAL A 102 13.12 -1.07 -10.98
CA VAL A 102 14.04 -1.94 -11.71
C VAL A 102 13.35 -3.24 -12.10
N MET A 103 13.66 -3.72 -13.30
CA MET A 103 13.20 -5.01 -13.80
C MET A 103 14.33 -6.03 -13.77
N VAL A 104 14.08 -7.17 -13.12
CA VAL A 104 15.01 -8.30 -13.04
C VAL A 104 14.25 -9.57 -13.38
N LYS A 105 14.64 -10.28 -14.44
CA LYS A 105 13.98 -11.52 -14.88
C LYS A 105 12.45 -11.37 -15.03
N ARG A 106 12.01 -10.31 -15.72
CA ARG A 106 10.59 -9.92 -15.90
C ARG A 106 9.80 -9.56 -14.63
N ASN A 107 10.43 -9.53 -13.46
CA ASN A 107 9.81 -9.04 -12.22
C ASN A 107 10.19 -7.57 -11.99
N VAL A 108 9.22 -6.78 -11.55
CA VAL A 108 9.41 -5.35 -11.26
C VAL A 108 9.53 -5.14 -9.76
N PHE A 109 10.57 -4.43 -9.34
CA PHE A 109 10.82 -4.09 -7.95
C PHE A 109 10.86 -2.58 -7.77
N HIS A 110 10.25 -2.10 -6.68
CA HIS A 110 10.41 -0.73 -6.21
C HIS A 110 11.66 -0.67 -5.33
N ILE A 111 12.57 0.23 -5.64
CA ILE A 111 13.81 0.45 -4.89
C ILE A 111 13.90 1.87 -4.35
N GLU A 112 14.61 2.04 -3.24
CA GLU A 112 14.82 3.36 -2.65
C GLU A 112 15.75 4.22 -3.54
N PRO A 113 15.66 5.56 -3.48
CA PRO A 113 16.42 6.44 -4.37
C PRO A 113 17.94 6.25 -4.29
N PHE A 114 18.47 5.88 -3.12
CA PHE A 114 19.90 5.65 -2.95
C PHE A 114 20.38 4.40 -3.70
N GLU A 115 19.56 3.35 -3.75
CA GLU A 115 19.88 2.09 -4.42
C GLU A 115 19.80 2.23 -5.94
N PHE A 116 18.95 3.12 -6.45
CA PHE A 116 18.86 3.38 -7.89
C PHE A 116 20.17 3.91 -8.50
N VAL A 117 21.02 4.56 -7.68
CA VAL A 117 22.33 5.08 -8.11
C VAL A 117 23.40 3.99 -8.14
N GLU A 118 23.30 2.99 -7.26
CA GLU A 118 24.33 1.95 -7.08
C GLU A 118 24.18 0.75 -8.03
N VAL A 119 22.98 0.55 -8.59
CA VAL A 119 22.69 -0.62 -9.43
C VAL A 119 22.99 -0.33 -10.91
N GLU A 120 24.12 -0.86 -11.40
CA GLU A 120 24.54 -0.91 -12.82
C GLU A 120 24.07 -2.16 -13.57
#